data_AF-A0A084WPH1-F1
#
_entry.id   AF-A0A084WPH1-F1
#
_cell.length_a   1.000
_cell.length_b   1.000
_cell.length_c   1.000
_cell.angle_alpha   90.00
_cell.angle_beta   90.00
_cell.angle_gamma   90.00
#
_symmetry.space_group_name_H-M   'P 1'
#
loop_
_entity.id
_entity.type
_entity.pdbx_description
1 polymer ?
#
loop_
_entity_poly.entity_id
_entity_poly.type
_entity_poly.pdbx_seq_one_letter_code
_entity_poly.pdbx_strand_id
1 'polypeptide(L)'
;MVSVDLVGQKVLVTIDNCVRVGDLTHADEQLGVMRLENIREINTNLELNQEFYYASEIQGVKVVDGIVDAALTKIKNHVFINQTDAIYHEAIKYIRLQSEFGVHMECIEFGRHSESPSLLSIVTARCIFIFDILWIRIPKDLAELLSSDYYRRVVHDSRLIKDVLLYRYRITLGKCFDTLVAHVATEKKTEQNVDYKLASIDISVQDCVTKYLKLPEKFYREDAVLAFRMLEEKDLLEAAKNVAFLVDLKNHFLSEILLKDVFKRCSV
;
A
#
# COMPACT_ATOMS: atom_id res chain seq x y z
N MET A 1 25.72 7.36 0.14
CA MET A 1 26.83 6.91 -0.74
C MET A 1 26.22 5.95 -1.75
N VAL A 2 26.23 6.28 -3.03
CA VAL A 2 25.72 5.38 -4.08
C VAL A 2 26.84 4.40 -4.41
N SER A 3 26.62 3.11 -4.16
CA SER A 3 27.64 2.09 -4.38
C SER A 3 27.61 1.60 -5.84
N VAL A 4 28.80 1.37 -6.41
CA VAL A 4 28.96 0.83 -7.78
C VAL A 4 28.33 -0.56 -7.91
N ASP A 5 28.22 -1.32 -6.81
CA ASP A 5 27.65 -2.67 -6.79
C ASP A 5 26.15 -2.71 -7.11
N LEU A 6 25.48 -1.55 -7.08
CA LEU A 6 24.06 -1.43 -7.41
C LEU A 6 23.81 -1.27 -8.92
N VAL A 7 24.85 -1.06 -9.74
CA VAL A 7 24.70 -0.89 -11.19
C VAL A 7 24.06 -2.13 -11.82
N GLY A 8 23.08 -1.92 -12.68
CA GLY A 8 22.26 -2.96 -13.31
C GLY A 8 21.01 -3.33 -12.49
N GLN A 9 20.83 -2.77 -11.29
CA GLN A 9 19.66 -3.03 -10.46
C GLN A 9 18.61 -1.92 -10.62
N LYS A 10 17.34 -2.30 -10.44
CA LYS A 10 16.25 -1.34 -10.30
C LYS A 10 16.25 -0.78 -8.88
N VAL A 11 16.20 0.54 -8.73
CA VAL A 11 16.31 1.22 -7.44
C VAL A 11 15.19 2.25 -7.26
N LEU A 12 14.75 2.41 -6.02
CA LEU A 12 14.00 3.57 -5.53
C LEU A 12 14.99 4.59 -5.01
N VAL A 13 14.82 5.83 -5.43
CA VAL A 13 15.66 6.95 -5.02
C VAL A 13 14.77 8.08 -4.51
N THR A 14 15.13 8.61 -3.34
CA THR A 14 14.50 9.80 -2.76
C THR A 14 15.34 11.03 -3.06
N ILE A 15 14.78 12.01 -3.77
CA ILE A 15 15.42 13.27 -4.18
C ILE A 15 14.41 14.40 -3.97
N ASP A 16 14.78 15.47 -3.28
CA ASP A 16 13.94 16.66 -3.08
C ASP A 16 12.49 16.37 -2.66
N ASN A 17 12.31 15.40 -1.77
CA ASN A 17 11.00 14.91 -1.30
C ASN A 17 10.17 14.13 -2.34
N CYS A 18 10.71 13.88 -3.53
CA CYS A 18 10.13 12.99 -4.51
C CYS A 18 10.78 11.61 -4.43
N VAL A 19 9.99 10.57 -4.71
CA VAL A 19 10.49 9.20 -4.84
C VAL A 19 10.39 8.79 -6.30
N ARG A 20 11.50 8.34 -6.87
CA ARG A 20 11.62 7.87 -8.25
C ARG A 20 12.07 6.42 -8.27
N VAL A 21 11.55 5.64 -9.20
CA VAL A 21 12.04 4.30 -9.52
C VAL A 21 12.73 4.34 -10.88
N GLY A 22 13.86 3.66 -11.02
CA GLY A 22 14.56 3.56 -12.30
C GLY A 22 15.65 2.50 -12.27
N ASP A 23 16.22 2.22 -13.44
CA ASP A 23 17.33 1.29 -13.60
C ASP A 23 18.64 2.05 -13.41
N LEU A 24 19.46 1.63 -12.44
CA LEU A 24 20.75 2.27 -12.18
C LEU A 24 21.77 1.82 -13.22
N THR A 25 22.12 2.68 -14.18
CA THR A 25 23.02 2.33 -15.28
C THR A 25 24.44 2.82 -15.08
N HIS A 26 24.67 3.76 -14.18
CA HIS A 26 26.00 4.22 -13.81
C HIS A 26 26.03 4.74 -12.37
N ALA A 27 27.12 4.46 -11.66
CA ALA A 27 27.42 5.05 -10.36
C ALA A 27 28.93 5.30 -10.27
N ASP A 28 29.31 6.48 -9.80
CA ASP A 28 30.69 6.88 -9.54
C ASP A 28 30.79 7.32 -8.07
N GLU A 29 31.49 6.52 -7.26
CA GLU A 29 31.69 6.78 -5.83
C GLU A 29 32.59 7.98 -5.57
N GLN A 30 33.55 8.27 -6.45
CA GLN A 30 34.51 9.37 -6.28
C GLN A 30 33.87 10.71 -6.62
N LEU A 31 33.11 10.77 -7.70
CA LEU A 31 32.36 11.95 -8.11
C LEU A 31 31.04 12.09 -7.34
N GLY A 32 30.59 11.01 -6.69
CA GLY A 32 29.30 10.96 -6.02
C GLY A 32 28.15 11.16 -7.00
N VAL A 33 28.23 10.58 -8.19
CA VAL A 33 27.22 10.74 -9.24
C VAL A 33 26.59 9.40 -9.54
N MET A 34 25.30 9.40 -9.83
CA MET A 34 24.63 8.24 -10.39
C MET A 34 23.74 8.61 -11.56
N ARG A 35 23.48 7.63 -12.43
CA ARG A 35 22.63 7.77 -13.59
C ARG A 35 21.53 6.73 -13.55
N LEU A 36 20.28 7.19 -13.63
CA LEU A 36 19.14 6.30 -13.80
C LEU A 36 18.62 6.40 -15.24
N GLU A 37 18.08 5.28 -15.72
CA GLU A 37 17.30 5.18 -16.96
C GLU A 37 15.91 4.61 -16.65
N ASN A 38 14.97 4.74 -17.59
CA ASN A 38 13.57 4.27 -17.45
C ASN A 38 12.93 4.77 -16.15
N ILE A 39 13.13 6.04 -15.84
CA ILE A 39 12.79 6.64 -14.56
C ILE A 39 11.30 6.91 -14.53
N ARG A 40 10.67 6.63 -13.40
CA ARG A 40 9.29 6.98 -13.12
C ARG A 40 9.16 7.60 -11.74
N GLU A 41 8.54 8.76 -11.67
CA GLU A 41 8.18 9.37 -10.40
C GLU A 41 6.94 8.69 -9.81
N ILE A 42 7.06 8.18 -8.59
CA ILE A 42 6.04 7.33 -7.95
C ILE A 42 4.74 8.08 -7.67
N ASN A 43 4.82 9.39 -7.45
CA ASN A 43 3.72 10.24 -7.01
C ASN A 43 2.88 10.80 -8.16
N THR A 44 3.52 11.08 -9.29
CA THR A 44 2.92 11.74 -10.44
C THR A 44 2.82 10.83 -11.67
N ASN A 45 3.46 9.65 -11.61
CA ASN A 45 3.64 8.73 -12.74
C ASN A 45 4.37 9.37 -13.94
N LEU A 46 5.09 10.49 -13.71
CA LEU A 46 5.91 11.12 -14.72
C LEU A 46 7.05 10.18 -15.12
N GLU A 47 7.15 9.88 -16.42
CA GLU A 47 8.22 9.07 -17.00
C GLU A 47 9.33 9.98 -17.56
N LEU A 48 10.57 9.66 -17.21
CA LEU A 48 11.77 10.37 -17.65
C LEU A 48 12.73 9.33 -18.24
N ASN A 49 13.31 9.65 -19.39
CA ASN A 49 14.16 8.69 -20.11
C ASN A 49 15.45 8.39 -19.33
N GLN A 50 16.17 9.45 -18.94
CA GLN A 50 17.46 9.35 -18.27
C GLN A 50 17.76 10.64 -17.52
N GLU A 51 18.32 10.53 -16.30
CA GLU A 51 18.81 11.67 -15.52
C GLU A 51 20.07 11.29 -14.74
N PHE A 52 20.86 12.31 -14.41
CA PHE A 52 22.00 12.23 -13.51
C PHE A 52 21.63 12.87 -12.17
N TYR A 53 22.09 12.26 -11.09
CA TYR A 53 21.87 12.73 -9.73
C TYR A 53 23.20 12.79 -8.99
N TYR A 54 23.40 13.87 -8.25
CA TYR A 54 24.55 14.06 -7.38
C TYR A 54 24.23 13.56 -5.97
N ALA A 55 25.25 13.08 -5.25
CA ALA A 55 25.13 12.57 -3.90
C ALA A 55 24.57 13.61 -2.91
N SER A 56 24.74 14.91 -3.20
CA SER A 56 24.14 16.00 -2.43
C SER A 56 22.62 16.10 -2.55
N GLU A 57 22.04 15.59 -3.64
CA GLU A 57 20.60 15.63 -3.92
C GLU A 57 19.89 14.35 -3.39
N ILE A 58 20.65 13.28 -3.25
CA ILE A 58 20.12 11.95 -2.90
C ILE A 58 19.94 11.83 -1.39
N GLN A 59 18.68 11.75 -0.97
CA GLN A 59 18.30 11.55 0.42
C GLN A 59 18.29 10.06 0.82
N GLY A 60 18.09 9.15 -0.15
CA GLY A 60 18.10 7.72 0.09
C GLY A 60 18.03 6.90 -1.19
N VAL A 61 18.59 5.68 -1.15
CA VAL A 61 18.56 4.69 -2.23
C VAL A 61 18.16 3.35 -1.65
N LYS A 62 17.24 2.66 -2.32
CA LYS A 62 16.81 1.31 -1.96
C LYS A 62 16.69 0.44 -3.21
N VAL A 63 17.28 -0.74 -3.17
CA VAL A 63 17.05 -1.75 -4.23
C VAL A 63 15.59 -2.18 -4.24
N VAL A 64 15.02 -2.27 -5.43
CA VAL A 64 13.68 -2.78 -5.67
C VAL A 64 13.74 -4.31 -5.70
N ASP A 65 13.22 -4.95 -4.66
CA ASP A 65 13.00 -6.39 -4.65
C ASP A 65 11.72 -6.77 -5.45
N GLY A 66 11.49 -8.08 -5.62
CA GLY A 66 10.34 -8.57 -6.39
C GLY A 66 8.98 -8.23 -5.78
N ILE A 67 8.88 -8.06 -4.45
CA ILE A 67 7.63 -7.67 -3.78
C ILE A 67 7.32 -6.21 -4.12
N VAL A 68 8.31 -5.34 -3.99
CA VAL A 68 8.19 -3.92 -4.29
C VAL A 68 7.91 -3.71 -5.79
N ASP A 69 8.62 -4.40 -6.68
CA ASP A 69 8.39 -4.27 -8.14
C ASP A 69 6.97 -4.69 -8.54
N ALA A 70 6.48 -5.80 -7.98
CA ALA A 70 5.12 -6.28 -8.22
C ALA A 70 4.08 -5.28 -7.70
N ALA A 71 4.28 -4.70 -6.51
CA ALA A 71 3.41 -3.68 -5.96
C ALA A 71 3.40 -2.40 -6.79
N LEU A 72 4.56 -1.92 -7.22
CA LEU A 72 4.70 -0.74 -8.08
C LEU A 72 4.02 -0.92 -9.44
N THR A 73 4.06 -2.13 -9.99
CA THR A 73 3.35 -2.50 -11.21
C THR A 73 1.84 -2.48 -11.01
N LYS A 74 1.34 -3.04 -9.89
CA LYS A 74 -0.08 -3.00 -9.54
C LYS A 74 -0.60 -1.57 -9.34
N ILE A 75 0.19 -0.69 -8.71
CA ILE A 75 -0.13 0.73 -8.51
C ILE A 75 -0.27 1.44 -9.86
N LYS A 76 0.71 1.24 -10.76
CA LYS A 76 0.69 1.83 -12.11
C LYS A 76 -0.54 1.39 -12.90
N ASN A 77 -0.89 0.11 -12.81
CA ASN A 77 -1.94 -0.52 -13.62
C ASN A 77 -3.24 -0.71 -12.83
N HIS A 78 -3.53 0.18 -11.88
CA HIS A 78 -4.76 0.11 -11.12
C HIS A 78 -5.98 0.30 -12.04
N VAL A 79 -7.13 -0.26 -11.64
CA VAL A 79 -8.38 -0.17 -12.39
C VAL A 79 -9.34 0.70 -11.61
N PHE A 80 -9.66 1.88 -12.14
CA PHE A 80 -10.66 2.78 -11.57
C PHE A 80 -12.06 2.42 -12.08
N ILE A 81 -13.02 2.30 -11.16
CA ILE A 81 -14.38 1.85 -11.43
C ILE A 81 -15.36 2.86 -10.83
N ASN A 82 -15.99 3.64 -11.69
CA ASN A 82 -16.94 4.70 -11.32
C ASN A 82 -18.38 4.43 -11.79
N GLN A 83 -18.61 3.30 -12.45
CA GLN A 83 -19.92 2.85 -12.92
C GLN A 83 -20.03 1.33 -12.79
N THR A 84 -21.26 0.81 -12.72
CA THR A 84 -21.53 -0.64 -12.70
C THR A 84 -21.63 -1.18 -14.14
N ASP A 85 -20.51 -1.10 -14.87
CA ASP A 85 -20.39 -1.49 -16.27
C ASP A 85 -19.72 -2.89 -16.44
N ALA A 86 -19.26 -3.20 -17.65
CA ALA A 86 -18.54 -4.45 -17.92
C ALA A 86 -17.25 -4.58 -17.09
N ILE A 87 -16.51 -3.48 -16.88
CA ILE A 87 -15.28 -3.47 -16.10
C ILE A 87 -15.59 -3.81 -14.64
N TYR A 88 -16.65 -3.21 -14.08
CA TYR A 88 -17.14 -3.55 -12.75
C TYR A 88 -17.45 -5.04 -12.60
N HIS A 89 -18.25 -5.61 -13.50
CA HIS A 89 -18.66 -7.00 -13.39
C HIS A 89 -17.50 -7.98 -13.56
N GLU A 90 -16.54 -7.69 -14.45
CA GLU A 90 -15.33 -8.50 -14.57
C GLU A 90 -14.44 -8.40 -13.32
N ALA A 91 -14.33 -7.20 -12.72
CA ALA A 91 -13.61 -7.02 -11.45
C ALA A 91 -14.25 -7.84 -10.32
N ILE A 92 -15.58 -7.79 -10.14
CA ILE A 92 -16.28 -8.57 -9.12
C ILE A 92 -16.10 -10.08 -9.34
N LYS A 93 -16.25 -10.56 -10.58
CA LYS A 93 -16.01 -11.98 -10.91
C LYS A 93 -14.60 -12.39 -10.54
N TYR A 94 -13.60 -11.58 -10.90
CA TYR A 94 -12.21 -11.85 -10.60
C TYR A 94 -11.92 -11.86 -9.09
N ILE A 95 -12.46 -10.89 -8.33
CA ILE A 95 -12.26 -10.81 -6.88
C ILE A 95 -12.90 -12.02 -6.17
N ARG A 96 -14.08 -12.50 -6.63
CA ARG A 96 -14.74 -13.70 -6.09
C ARG A 96 -13.90 -14.98 -6.22
N LEU A 97 -12.96 -15.03 -7.17
CA LEU A 97 -12.03 -16.15 -7.31
C LEU A 97 -10.89 -16.13 -6.30
N GLN A 98 -10.68 -15.01 -5.62
CA GLN A 98 -9.60 -14.86 -4.64
C GLN A 98 -10.06 -15.39 -3.28
N SER A 99 -9.19 -16.09 -2.57
CA SER A 99 -9.43 -16.45 -1.15
C SER A 99 -9.09 -15.30 -0.20
N GLU A 100 -8.27 -14.35 -0.66
CA GLU A 100 -7.75 -13.24 0.14
C GLU A 100 -7.53 -12.00 -0.71
N PHE A 101 -7.80 -10.83 -0.12
CA PHE A 101 -7.51 -9.53 -0.72
C PHE A 101 -7.35 -8.46 0.36
N GLY A 102 -6.60 -7.40 0.07
CA GLY A 102 -6.51 -6.23 0.96
C GLY A 102 -7.61 -5.22 0.65
N VAL A 103 -8.04 -4.46 1.66
CA VAL A 103 -9.12 -3.46 1.55
C VAL A 103 -8.72 -2.17 2.27
N HIS A 104 -8.99 -1.04 1.62
CA HIS A 104 -8.83 0.29 2.19
C HIS A 104 -10.01 1.19 1.79
N MET A 105 -10.38 2.16 2.63
CA MET A 105 -11.43 3.14 2.34
C MET A 105 -10.90 4.55 2.61
N GLU A 106 -11.23 5.47 1.71
CA GLU A 106 -10.77 6.86 1.76
C GLU A 106 -11.87 7.78 2.28
N CYS A 107 -11.47 8.89 2.92
CA CYS A 107 -12.37 9.90 3.49
C CYS A 107 -13.28 9.36 4.61
N ILE A 108 -12.71 8.54 5.50
CA ILE A 108 -13.40 7.87 6.63
C ILE A 108 -12.93 8.34 8.01
N GLU A 109 -12.23 9.47 8.09
CA GLU A 109 -11.52 9.98 9.28
C GLU A 109 -12.47 10.22 10.47
N PHE A 110 -13.75 10.53 10.21
CA PHE A 110 -14.78 10.76 11.21
C PHE A 110 -15.73 9.55 11.39
N GLY A 111 -15.36 8.37 10.88
CA GLY A 111 -16.13 7.14 11.01
C GLY A 111 -17.56 7.29 10.50
N ARG A 112 -18.57 6.86 11.27
CA ARG A 112 -20.00 7.02 10.95
C ARG A 112 -20.43 8.46 10.67
N HIS A 113 -19.66 9.44 11.14
CA HIS A 113 -19.92 10.87 10.97
C HIS A 113 -19.13 11.50 9.82
N SER A 114 -18.23 10.76 9.15
CA SER A 114 -17.65 11.22 7.89
C SER A 114 -18.81 11.56 6.96
N GLU A 115 -18.74 12.65 6.21
CA GLU A 115 -19.84 13.06 5.33
C GLU A 115 -19.80 12.30 3.99
N SER A 116 -18.60 12.00 3.50
CA SER A 116 -18.38 11.49 2.13
C SER A 116 -17.25 10.45 2.02
N PRO A 117 -17.41 9.21 2.54
CA PRO A 117 -16.54 8.10 2.16
C PRO A 117 -16.52 7.99 0.64
N SER A 118 -15.33 8.10 0.07
CA SER A 118 -15.20 8.47 -1.34
C SER A 118 -14.81 7.29 -2.20
N LEU A 119 -13.80 6.53 -1.77
CA LEU A 119 -13.23 5.41 -2.50
C LEU A 119 -13.19 4.16 -1.62
N LEU A 120 -13.34 3.00 -2.27
CA LEU A 120 -13.03 1.70 -1.70
C LEU A 120 -11.99 1.04 -2.61
N SER A 121 -10.78 0.84 -2.10
CA SER A 121 -9.70 0.20 -2.82
C SER A 121 -9.56 -1.27 -2.40
N ILE A 122 -9.41 -2.16 -3.37
CA ILE A 122 -9.18 -3.60 -3.16
C ILE A 122 -7.90 -4.01 -3.88
N VAL A 123 -6.95 -4.61 -3.16
CA VAL A 123 -5.77 -5.24 -3.75
C VAL A 123 -5.90 -6.76 -3.76
N THR A 124 -5.54 -7.37 -4.88
CA THR A 124 -5.39 -8.82 -5.02
C THR A 124 -3.93 -9.16 -5.33
N ALA A 125 -3.63 -10.43 -5.58
CA ALA A 125 -2.30 -10.85 -5.99
C ALA A 125 -1.82 -10.14 -7.28
N ARG A 126 -2.73 -9.75 -8.19
CA ARG A 126 -2.36 -9.24 -9.52
C ARG A 126 -2.87 -7.84 -9.86
N CYS A 127 -3.92 -7.38 -9.19
CA CYS A 127 -4.64 -6.16 -9.57
C CYS A 127 -5.04 -5.34 -8.35
N ILE A 128 -5.07 -4.02 -8.53
CA ILE A 128 -5.72 -3.07 -7.61
C ILE A 128 -6.97 -2.54 -8.32
N PHE A 129 -8.10 -2.58 -7.62
CA PHE A 129 -9.36 -2.01 -8.07
C PHE A 129 -9.74 -0.86 -7.14
N ILE A 130 -10.07 0.30 -7.69
CA ILE A 130 -10.50 1.48 -6.95
C ILE A 130 -11.95 1.76 -7.34
N PHE A 131 -12.87 1.51 -6.41
CA PHE A 131 -14.30 1.73 -6.60
C PHE A 131 -14.68 3.13 -6.12
N ASP A 132 -15.26 3.94 -7.00
CA ASP A 132 -15.84 5.24 -6.64
C ASP A 132 -17.21 5.05 -5.96
N ILE A 133 -17.16 4.77 -4.66
CA ILE A 133 -18.34 4.48 -3.85
C ILE A 133 -19.20 5.72 -3.55
N LEU A 134 -18.72 6.94 -3.86
CA LEU A 134 -19.57 8.12 -3.81
C LEU A 134 -20.58 8.11 -4.96
N TRP A 135 -20.16 7.68 -6.15
CA TRP A 135 -21.03 7.58 -7.32
C TRP A 135 -21.81 6.28 -7.38
N ILE A 136 -21.14 5.13 -7.27
CA ILE A 136 -21.79 3.82 -7.47
C ILE A 136 -22.44 3.25 -6.20
N ARG A 137 -22.25 3.93 -5.06
CA ARG A 137 -22.52 3.39 -3.71
C ARG A 137 -21.75 2.08 -3.50
N ILE A 138 -22.17 1.25 -2.54
CA ILE A 138 -21.65 -0.11 -2.40
C ILE A 138 -22.75 -1.08 -2.87
N PRO A 139 -22.64 -1.64 -4.09
CA PRO A 139 -23.61 -2.60 -4.60
C PRO A 139 -23.59 -3.91 -3.79
N LYS A 140 -24.66 -4.72 -3.92
CA LYS A 140 -24.89 -5.90 -3.08
C LYS A 140 -23.80 -6.97 -3.19
N ASP A 141 -23.31 -7.22 -4.39
CA ASP A 141 -22.22 -8.16 -4.69
C ASP A 141 -20.87 -7.69 -4.13
N LEU A 142 -20.57 -6.39 -4.18
CA LEU A 142 -19.42 -5.81 -3.49
C LEU A 142 -19.59 -5.88 -1.96
N ALA A 143 -20.78 -5.62 -1.45
CA ALA A 143 -21.10 -5.79 -0.02
C ALA A 143 -20.93 -7.24 0.46
N GLU A 144 -21.28 -8.23 -0.38
CA GLU A 144 -21.09 -9.65 -0.11
C GLU A 144 -19.60 -10.00 0.01
N LEU A 145 -18.74 -9.46 -0.87
CA LEU A 145 -17.28 -9.60 -0.77
C LEU A 145 -16.75 -9.03 0.56
N LEU A 146 -17.31 -7.91 1.03
CA LEU A 146 -16.88 -7.27 2.28
C LEU A 146 -17.40 -7.99 3.54
N SER A 147 -18.53 -8.68 3.47
CA SER A 147 -19.21 -9.28 4.64
C SER A 147 -19.02 -10.79 4.79
N SER A 148 -18.88 -11.53 3.69
CA SER A 148 -18.82 -13.00 3.72
C SER A 148 -17.55 -13.53 4.35
N ASP A 149 -17.63 -14.37 5.37
CA ASP A 149 -16.48 -15.01 6.04
C ASP A 149 -15.68 -16.01 5.17
N TYR A 150 -16.16 -16.30 3.97
CA TYR A 150 -15.42 -17.10 2.99
C TYR A 150 -14.11 -16.43 2.58
N TYR A 151 -14.10 -15.11 2.45
CA TYR A 151 -12.94 -14.33 2.04
C TYR A 151 -12.13 -13.86 3.26
N ARG A 152 -10.81 -13.88 3.17
CA ARG A 152 -9.95 -13.20 4.14
C ARG A 152 -9.65 -11.79 3.65
N ARG A 153 -10.05 -10.79 4.42
CA ARG A 153 -9.70 -9.39 4.12
C ARG A 153 -8.45 -8.99 4.89
N VAL A 154 -7.53 -8.28 4.26
CA VAL A 154 -6.39 -7.66 4.93
C VAL A 154 -6.66 -6.16 5.02
N VAL A 155 -6.62 -5.62 6.23
CA VAL A 155 -6.89 -4.21 6.50
C VAL A 155 -5.81 -3.67 7.42
N HIS A 156 -5.62 -2.36 7.40
CA HIS A 156 -4.83 -1.66 8.40
C HIS A 156 -5.77 -0.80 9.22
N ASP A 157 -5.73 -0.96 10.54
CA ASP A 157 -6.63 -0.30 11.48
C ASP A 157 -8.12 -0.43 11.09
N SER A 158 -8.69 -1.58 11.40
CA SER A 158 -10.07 -1.88 11.03
C SER A 158 -11.14 -1.05 11.75
N ARG A 159 -10.78 -0.20 12.71
CA ARG A 159 -11.74 0.55 13.56
C ARG A 159 -12.69 1.40 12.72
N LEU A 160 -12.14 2.29 11.89
CA LEU A 160 -12.92 3.26 11.11
C LEU A 160 -13.70 2.59 9.97
N ILE A 161 -13.05 1.69 9.21
CA ILE A 161 -13.72 0.98 8.11
C ILE A 161 -14.89 0.13 8.62
N LYS A 162 -14.76 -0.54 9.77
CA LYS A 162 -15.88 -1.29 10.39
C LYS A 162 -17.03 -0.37 10.79
N ASP A 163 -16.72 0.78 11.39
CA ASP A 163 -17.73 1.74 11.81
C ASP A 163 -18.49 2.32 10.61
N VAL A 164 -17.77 2.76 9.57
CA VAL A 164 -18.38 3.29 8.34
C VAL A 164 -19.25 2.24 7.65
N LEU A 165 -18.72 1.04 7.41
CA LEU A 165 -19.47 -0.02 6.74
C LEU A 165 -20.75 -0.38 7.50
N LEU A 166 -20.69 -0.51 8.82
CA LEU A 166 -21.83 -0.92 9.62
C LEU A 166 -22.91 0.17 9.69
N TYR A 167 -22.54 1.41 10.01
CA TYR A 167 -23.51 2.45 10.30
C TYR A 167 -24.00 3.19 9.05
N ARG A 168 -23.13 3.36 8.04
CA ARG A 168 -23.49 4.09 6.81
C ARG A 168 -24.01 3.16 5.72
N TYR A 169 -23.39 1.99 5.55
CA TYR A 169 -23.71 1.08 4.46
C TYR A 169 -24.50 -0.16 4.89
N ARG A 170 -24.71 -0.36 6.21
CA ARG A 170 -25.38 -1.54 6.78
C ARG A 170 -24.68 -2.85 6.40
N ILE A 171 -23.35 -2.80 6.29
CA ILE A 171 -22.48 -3.93 5.97
C ILE A 171 -21.66 -4.27 7.20
N THR A 172 -21.79 -5.49 7.71
CA THR A 172 -20.89 -6.01 8.73
C THR A 172 -19.63 -6.52 8.03
N LEU A 173 -18.47 -5.91 8.29
CA LEU A 173 -17.20 -6.42 7.76
C LEU A 173 -16.95 -7.84 8.31
N GLY A 174 -16.72 -8.79 7.41
CA GLY A 174 -16.41 -10.18 7.79
C GLY A 174 -15.01 -10.32 8.38
N LYS A 175 -14.55 -11.56 8.57
CA LYS A 175 -13.21 -11.84 9.11
C LYS A 175 -12.11 -11.11 8.33
N CYS A 176 -11.25 -10.42 9.09
CA CYS A 176 -10.12 -9.67 8.58
C CYS A 176 -8.83 -9.95 9.37
N PHE A 177 -7.69 -9.90 8.68
CA PHE A 177 -6.37 -9.74 9.28
C PHE A 177 -6.07 -8.23 9.37
N ASP A 178 -5.80 -7.75 10.57
CA ASP A 178 -5.53 -6.34 10.83
C ASP A 178 -4.02 -6.14 11.07
N THR A 179 -3.35 -5.41 10.17
CA THR A 179 -1.90 -5.20 10.22
C THR A 179 -1.47 -4.31 11.39
N LEU A 180 -2.33 -3.40 11.88
CA LEU A 180 -2.06 -2.62 13.10
C LEU A 180 -2.08 -3.54 14.33
N VAL A 181 -3.08 -4.43 14.41
CA VAL A 181 -3.14 -5.41 15.51
C VAL A 181 -1.92 -6.34 15.46
N ALA A 182 -1.50 -6.77 14.27
CA ALA A 182 -0.30 -7.59 14.09
C ALA A 182 0.96 -6.83 14.53
N HIS A 183 1.10 -5.55 14.20
CA HIS A 183 2.18 -4.68 14.68
C HIS A 183 2.20 -4.62 16.21
N VAL A 184 1.08 -4.24 16.85
CA VAL A 184 0.98 -4.13 18.31
C VAL A 184 1.30 -5.47 18.99
N ALA A 185 0.83 -6.58 18.43
CA ALA A 185 1.13 -7.92 18.95
C ALA A 185 2.61 -8.29 18.81
N THR A 186 3.29 -7.79 17.77
CA THR A 186 4.72 -7.98 17.54
C THR A 186 5.53 -7.22 18.55
N GLU A 187 5.29 -5.92 18.71
CA GLU A 187 6.06 -5.06 19.62
C GLU A 187 5.95 -5.53 21.08
N LYS A 188 4.76 -6.01 21.49
CA LYS A 188 4.54 -6.61 22.82
C LYS A 188 5.39 -7.85 23.09
N LYS A 189 5.80 -8.60 22.07
CA LYS A 189 6.70 -9.76 22.25
C LYS A 189 8.15 -9.34 22.45
N THR A 190 8.55 -8.20 21.88
CA THR A 190 9.93 -7.72 21.90
C THR A 190 10.29 -6.94 23.16
N GLU A 191 9.35 -6.33 23.89
CA GLU A 191 9.68 -5.47 25.04
C GLU A 191 8.79 -5.67 26.28
N GLN A 192 9.42 -5.60 27.47
CA GLN A 192 8.78 -5.60 28.81
C GLN A 192 8.52 -4.18 29.37
N ASN A 193 8.66 -3.11 28.57
CA ASN A 193 8.60 -1.73 29.07
C ASN A 193 7.24 -1.04 28.90
N VAL A 194 6.86 -0.25 29.90
CA VAL A 194 5.49 0.30 30.11
C VAL A 194 5.22 1.59 29.31
N ASP A 195 6.27 2.37 28.98
CA ASP A 195 6.15 3.65 28.24
C ASP A 195 5.92 3.51 26.73
N TYR A 196 6.15 2.33 26.15
CA TYR A 196 5.99 2.05 24.71
C TYR A 196 4.54 1.84 24.24
N LYS A 197 3.58 1.83 25.18
CA LYS A 197 2.19 1.48 24.88
C LYS A 197 1.47 2.47 23.98
N LEU A 198 1.86 3.75 23.94
CA LEU A 198 1.09 4.76 23.21
C LEU A 198 1.55 4.91 21.75
N ALA A 199 2.86 4.93 21.49
CA ALA A 199 3.43 5.11 20.15
C ALA A 199 3.16 3.93 19.20
N SER A 200 2.92 2.72 19.75
CA SER A 200 2.60 1.53 18.95
C SER A 200 1.13 1.45 18.52
N ILE A 201 0.24 2.28 19.08
CA ILE A 201 -1.22 2.19 18.82
C ILE A 201 -1.64 2.96 17.58
N ASP A 202 -0.89 3.99 17.17
CA ASP A 202 -1.20 4.84 16.01
C ASP A 202 -0.05 4.86 14.99
N ILE A 203 0.45 3.67 14.61
CA ILE A 203 1.35 3.54 13.47
C ILE A 203 0.54 3.58 12.17
N SER A 204 0.98 4.34 11.17
CA SER A 204 0.30 4.41 9.86
C SER A 204 0.70 3.25 8.93
N VAL A 205 0.02 3.12 7.78
CA VAL A 205 0.45 2.22 6.70
C VAL A 205 1.83 2.60 6.19
N GLN A 206 2.12 3.90 6.07
CA GLN A 206 3.42 4.40 5.63
C GLN A 206 4.52 3.96 6.59
N ASP A 207 4.33 4.20 7.89
CA ASP A 207 5.29 3.77 8.91
C ASP A 207 5.48 2.25 8.90
N CYS A 208 4.42 1.47 8.69
CA CYS A 208 4.51 0.02 8.56
C CYS A 208 5.36 -0.40 7.37
N VAL A 209 5.14 0.16 6.18
CA VAL A 209 5.93 -0.23 4.99
C VAL A 209 7.36 0.30 5.05
N THR A 210 7.60 1.43 5.68
CA THR A 210 8.96 1.91 5.97
C THR A 210 9.66 0.98 6.97
N LYS A 211 9.00 0.61 8.07
CA LYS A 211 9.58 -0.24 9.11
C LYS A 211 9.85 -1.66 8.63
N TYR A 212 8.86 -2.31 8.02
CA TYR A 212 8.87 -3.74 7.71
C TYR A 212 9.33 -4.05 6.29
N LEU A 213 8.90 -3.24 5.31
CA LEU A 213 9.27 -3.43 3.91
C LEU A 213 10.43 -2.53 3.49
N LYS A 214 10.96 -1.67 4.37
CA LYS A 214 12.08 -0.75 4.10
C LYS A 214 11.81 0.23 2.97
N LEU A 215 10.56 0.66 2.76
CA LEU A 215 10.23 1.70 1.78
C LEU A 215 10.64 3.11 2.26
N PRO A 216 10.89 4.06 1.34
CA PRO A 216 11.23 5.43 1.70
C PRO A 216 10.15 6.13 2.55
N GLU A 217 10.56 7.00 3.47
CA GLU A 217 9.67 7.76 4.37
C GLU A 217 8.73 8.75 3.66
N LYS A 218 8.99 9.10 2.40
CA LYS A 218 8.16 10.00 1.58
C LYS A 218 7.52 9.28 0.38
N PHE A 219 7.18 8.02 0.57
CA PHE A 219 6.56 7.20 -0.47
C PHE A 219 5.08 7.56 -0.70
N TYR A 220 4.40 8.04 0.35
CA TYR A 220 3.01 8.49 0.34
C TYR A 220 2.94 10.00 0.33
N ARG A 221 1.83 10.53 -0.18
CA ARG A 221 1.52 11.95 -0.22
C ARG A 221 0.49 12.30 0.83
N GLU A 222 0.76 13.35 1.60
CA GLU A 222 -0.18 13.87 2.61
C GLU A 222 -1.24 14.82 2.02
N ASP A 223 -0.99 15.35 0.82
CA ASP A 223 -1.80 16.38 0.17
C ASP A 223 -2.82 15.82 -0.85
N ALA A 224 -3.06 14.51 -0.84
CA ALA A 224 -4.01 13.89 -1.76
C ALA A 224 -5.46 14.31 -1.44
N VAL A 225 -6.19 14.72 -2.47
CA VAL A 225 -7.55 15.26 -2.30
C VAL A 225 -8.58 14.26 -2.85
N LEU A 226 -9.02 13.35 -1.99
CA LEU A 226 -9.89 12.23 -2.37
C LEU A 226 -11.39 12.49 -2.14
N ALA A 227 -11.72 13.61 -1.51
CA ALA A 227 -13.10 13.97 -1.16
C ALA A 227 -13.92 14.53 -2.32
N PHE A 228 -13.29 15.21 -3.28
CA PHE A 228 -13.98 15.86 -4.41
C PHE A 228 -14.06 14.96 -5.65
N ARG A 229 -14.81 15.40 -6.66
CA ARG A 229 -14.97 14.69 -7.94
C ARG A 229 -14.45 15.55 -9.07
N MET A 230 -13.85 14.90 -10.08
CA MET A 230 -12.61 15.31 -10.77
C MET A 230 -11.35 14.85 -10.00
N LEU A 231 -11.20 13.53 -9.86
CA LEU A 231 -9.98 12.94 -9.30
C LEU A 231 -8.86 13.03 -10.34
N GLU A 232 -7.70 13.55 -9.95
CA GLU A 232 -6.52 13.51 -10.80
C GLU A 232 -5.84 12.14 -10.68
N GLU A 233 -5.06 11.77 -11.70
CA GLU A 233 -4.30 10.51 -11.72
C GLU A 233 -3.40 10.37 -10.48
N LYS A 234 -2.80 11.48 -10.03
CA LYS A 234 -1.97 11.54 -8.82
C LYS A 234 -2.72 11.13 -7.54
N ASP A 235 -4.03 11.38 -7.48
CA ASP A 235 -4.86 11.05 -6.33
C ASP A 235 -5.27 9.57 -6.37
N LEU A 236 -5.56 9.04 -7.56
CA LEU A 236 -5.81 7.61 -7.76
C LEU A 236 -4.59 6.75 -7.45
N LEU A 237 -3.39 7.21 -7.81
CA LEU A 237 -2.14 6.56 -7.44
C LEU A 237 -1.96 6.49 -5.93
N GLU A 238 -2.34 7.55 -5.21
CA GLU A 238 -2.25 7.56 -3.76
C GLU A 238 -3.23 6.56 -3.12
N ALA A 239 -4.48 6.55 -3.57
CA ALA A 239 -5.47 5.57 -3.14
C ALA A 239 -5.04 4.12 -3.49
N ALA A 240 -4.30 3.91 -4.57
CA ALA A 240 -3.70 2.62 -4.92
C ALA A 240 -2.58 2.23 -3.93
N LYS A 241 -1.70 3.15 -3.56
CA LYS A 241 -0.61 2.89 -2.61
C LYS A 241 -1.14 2.48 -1.24
N ASN A 242 -2.18 3.16 -0.74
CA ASN A 242 -2.79 2.90 0.57
C ASN A 242 -3.26 1.45 0.75
N VAL A 243 -3.55 0.75 -0.36
CA VAL A 243 -3.94 -0.67 -0.33
C VAL A 243 -2.82 -1.61 -0.82
N ALA A 244 -1.89 -1.15 -1.65
CA ALA A 244 -1.00 -1.98 -2.46
C ALA A 244 -0.19 -3.03 -1.67
N PHE A 245 0.27 -2.65 -0.48
CA PHE A 245 1.20 -3.43 0.33
C PHE A 245 0.52 -4.18 1.49
N LEU A 246 -0.80 -4.10 1.65
CA LEU A 246 -1.48 -4.71 2.80
C LEU A 246 -1.28 -6.22 2.87
N VAL A 247 -1.46 -6.92 1.73
CA VAL A 247 -1.26 -8.37 1.64
C VAL A 247 0.20 -8.74 1.90
N ASP A 248 1.14 -7.92 1.41
CA ASP A 248 2.57 -8.14 1.60
C ASP A 248 2.99 -7.95 3.05
N LEU A 249 2.47 -6.92 3.73
CA LEU A 249 2.63 -6.71 5.18
C LEU A 249 2.09 -7.89 5.98
N LYS A 250 0.89 -8.39 5.64
CA LYS A 250 0.30 -9.58 6.27
C LYS A 250 1.21 -10.79 6.13
N ASN A 251 1.74 -11.03 4.92
CA ASN A 251 2.66 -12.13 4.67
C ASN A 251 3.95 -11.99 5.49
N HIS A 252 4.52 -10.79 5.56
CA HIS A 252 5.69 -10.50 6.39
C HIS A 252 5.43 -10.75 7.88
N PHE A 253 4.30 -10.27 8.42
CA PHE A 253 3.92 -10.52 9.81
C PHE A 253 3.74 -12.01 10.11
N LEU A 254 3.15 -12.77 9.18
CA LEU A 254 2.99 -14.21 9.36
C LEU A 254 4.33 -14.94 9.29
N SER A 255 5.14 -14.72 8.26
CA SER A 255 6.38 -15.48 8.03
C SER A 255 7.49 -15.11 8.99
N GLU A 256 7.78 -13.80 9.12
CA GLU A 256 8.98 -13.33 9.79
C GLU A 256 8.81 -13.13 11.29
N ILE A 257 7.56 -13.05 11.76
CA ILE A 257 7.26 -12.62 13.13
C ILE A 257 6.41 -13.64 13.87
N LEU A 258 5.20 -13.92 13.39
CA LEU A 258 4.24 -14.73 14.15
C LEU A 258 4.55 -16.23 14.09
N LEU A 259 5.00 -16.72 12.94
CA LEU A 259 5.29 -18.15 12.72
C LEU A 259 6.79 -18.44 12.58
N LYS A 260 7.66 -17.45 12.86
CA LYS A 260 9.12 -17.58 12.73
C LYS A 260 9.66 -18.84 13.41
N ASP A 261 9.24 -19.08 14.65
CA ASP A 261 9.71 -20.22 15.43
C ASP A 261 9.19 -21.55 14.90
N VAL A 262 8.01 -21.55 14.27
CA VAL A 262 7.46 -22.72 13.59
C VAL A 262 8.30 -23.03 12.35
N PHE A 263 8.58 -22.04 11.51
CA PHE A 263 9.39 -22.22 10.31
C PHE A 263 10.81 -22.66 10.63
N LYS A 264 11.45 -22.10 11.67
CA LYS A 264 12.76 -22.55 12.14
C LYS A 264 12.77 -24.04 12.50
N ARG A 265 11.70 -24.54 13.14
CA ARG A 265 11.58 -25.96 13.52
C ARG A 265 11.27 -26.88 12.35
N CYS A 266 10.65 -26.37 11.28
CA CYS A 266 10.39 -27.13 10.06
C CYS A 266 11.60 -27.21 9.12
N SER A 267 12.65 -26.42 9.36
CA SER A 267 13.87 -26.38 8.53
C SER A 267 14.90 -27.46 8.89
N VAL A 268 14.45 -28.54 9.54
CA VAL A 268 15.27 -29.67 10.03
C VAL A 268 15.18 -30.83 9.05
#